data_AF-A0A9N9ID18-F1
#
_entry.id   AF-A0A9N9ID18-F1
#
_cell.length_a   1.000
_cell.length_b   1.000
_cell.length_c   1.000
_cell.angle_alpha   90.00
_cell.angle_beta   90.00
_cell.angle_gamma   90.00
#
_symmetry.space_group_name_H-M   'P 1'
#
loop_
_entity.id
_entity.type
_entity.pdbx_description
1 polymer ?
#
loop_
_entity_poly.entity_id
_entity_poly.type
_entity_poly.pdbx_seq_one_letter_code
_entity_poly.pdbx_strand_id
1 'polypeptide(L)'
;MNRLLVLTFFLLTFLFATALSKEESVPVKQIFSKPSELKKVGRDRLILKIEWDGLNEAEDEPVKARIKCFSKAVTVIGPNVQHMVFGNRTTQFELKVHKKNVNVQCRFGVVDIVKFKNVI
;
A
#
# COMPACT_ATOMS: atom_id res chain seq x y z
N MET A 1 59.86 -12.39 0.29
CA MET A 1 58.51 -11.77 0.33
C MET A 1 58.48 -10.79 1.50
N ASN A 2 58.26 -9.50 1.23
CA ASN A 2 58.45 -8.44 2.21
C ASN A 2 57.29 -8.46 3.24
N ARG A 3 57.58 -8.76 4.51
CA ARG A 3 56.57 -8.95 5.58
C ARG A 3 55.65 -7.74 5.74
N LEU A 4 56.18 -6.54 5.49
CA LEU A 4 55.43 -5.28 5.54
C LEU A 4 54.30 -5.24 4.49
N LEU A 5 54.59 -5.75 3.28
CA LEU A 5 53.71 -5.71 2.11
C LEU A 5 52.54 -6.70 2.26
N VAL A 6 52.80 -7.84 2.90
CA VAL A 6 51.77 -8.82 3.28
C VAL A 6 50.82 -8.22 4.32
N LEU A 7 51.35 -7.53 5.33
CA LEU A 7 50.55 -6.90 6.38
C LEU A 7 49.66 -5.77 5.85
N THR A 8 50.17 -4.95 4.93
CA THR A 8 49.39 -3.88 4.29
C THR A 8 48.26 -4.46 3.44
N PHE A 9 48.51 -5.55 2.72
CA PHE A 9 47.49 -6.22 1.92
C PHE A 9 46.34 -6.75 2.80
N PHE A 10 46.65 -7.43 3.90
CA PHE A 10 45.62 -7.90 4.84
C PHE A 10 44.78 -6.75 5.43
N LEU A 11 45.43 -5.67 5.88
CA LEU A 11 44.74 -4.49 6.40
C LEU A 11 43.80 -3.85 5.36
N LEU A 12 44.26 -3.73 4.11
CA LEU A 12 43.47 -3.14 3.03
C LEU A 12 42.25 -4.01 2.70
N THR A 13 42.43 -5.33 2.63
CA THR A 13 41.31 -6.26 2.38
C THR A 13 40.29 -6.25 3.51
N PHE A 14 40.73 -6.12 4.75
CA PHE A 14 39.84 -6.06 5.91
C PHE A 14 39.04 -4.74 5.93
N LEU A 15 39.68 -3.61 5.63
CA LEU A 15 39.02 -2.31 5.51
C LEU A 15 38.00 -2.27 4.36
N PHE A 16 38.31 -2.92 3.23
CA PHE A 16 37.39 -2.99 2.09
C PHE A 16 36.16 -3.85 2.41
N ALA A 17 36.36 -4.98 3.10
CA ALA A 17 35.28 -5.85 3.55
C ALA A 17 34.33 -5.14 4.53
N THR A 18 34.87 -4.40 5.51
CA THR A 18 34.03 -3.66 6.45
C THR A 18 33.31 -2.47 5.81
N ALA A 19 33.91 -1.83 4.80
CA ALA A 19 33.27 -0.75 4.05
C ALA A 19 32.09 -1.24 3.17
N LEU A 20 32.23 -2.40 2.52
CA LEU A 20 31.13 -3.01 1.73
C LEU A 20 30.06 -3.68 2.59
N SER A 21 30.36 -4.04 3.83
CA SER A 21 29.41 -4.72 4.73
C SER A 21 28.33 -3.79 5.30
N LYS A 22 28.38 -2.48 5.02
CA LYS A 22 27.24 -1.57 5.23
C LYS A 22 26.20 -1.82 4.13
N GLU A 23 25.55 -2.98 4.16
CA GLU A 23 24.27 -3.17 3.48
C GLU A 23 23.24 -2.31 4.21
N GLU A 24 22.95 -1.14 3.64
CA GLU A 24 21.84 -0.32 4.07
C GLU A 24 20.55 -1.10 3.74
N SER A 25 19.91 -1.65 4.77
CA SER A 25 18.69 -2.44 4.61
C SER A 25 17.63 -1.59 3.88
N VAL A 26 17.25 -2.01 2.68
CA VAL A 26 16.20 -1.30 1.94
C VAL A 26 14.89 -1.44 2.72
N PRO A 27 14.27 -0.33 3.17
CA PRO A 27 13.05 -0.40 3.94
C PRO A 27 11.94 -1.00 3.07
N VAL A 28 11.19 -1.95 3.64
CA VAL A 28 10.05 -2.55 2.96
C VAL A 28 8.97 -1.48 2.79
N LYS A 29 8.55 -1.25 1.54
CA LYS A 29 7.36 -0.43 1.26
C LYS A 29 6.13 -1.20 1.73
N GLN A 30 5.33 -0.60 2.61
CA GLN A 30 4.12 -1.22 3.16
C GLN A 30 2.97 -0.23 3.16
N ILE A 31 1.80 -0.71 2.75
CA ILE A 31 0.57 0.06 2.62
C ILE A 31 -0.47 -0.61 3.51
N PHE A 32 -0.86 0.06 4.58
CA PHE A 32 -1.98 -0.32 5.41
C PHE A 32 -3.16 0.55 5.08
N SER A 33 -4.31 -0.10 4.86
CA SER A 33 -5.55 0.61 4.61
C SER A 33 -6.61 0.24 5.62
N LYS A 34 -7.45 1.21 5.96
CA LYS A 34 -8.55 1.01 6.91
C LYS A 34 -9.76 1.87 6.56
N PRO A 35 -10.98 1.37 6.78
CA PRO A 35 -12.15 2.23 6.84
C PRO A 35 -11.94 3.34 7.86
N SER A 36 -12.07 4.59 7.44
CA SER A 36 -12.00 5.73 8.35
C SER A 36 -13.39 6.23 8.72
N GLU A 37 -14.36 6.15 7.80
CA GLU A 37 -15.69 6.68 8.05
C GLU A 37 -16.77 5.96 7.23
N LEU A 38 -17.95 5.76 7.83
CA LEU A 38 -19.15 5.29 7.15
C LEU A 38 -20.29 6.28 7.40
N LYS A 39 -20.66 7.06 6.38
CA LYS A 39 -21.75 8.04 6.44
C LYS A 39 -22.99 7.52 5.76
N LYS A 40 -24.15 7.86 6.31
CA LYS A 40 -25.43 7.70 5.61
C LYS A 40 -25.78 8.99 4.88
N VAL A 41 -26.03 8.91 3.58
CA VAL A 41 -26.37 10.05 2.72
C VAL A 41 -27.71 9.81 2.04
N GLY A 42 -28.80 10.09 2.75
CA GLY A 42 -30.16 9.83 2.27
C GLY A 42 -30.73 8.50 2.77
N ARG A 43 -31.77 7.99 2.08
CA ARG A 43 -32.58 6.87 2.60
C ARG A 43 -31.92 5.51 2.43
N ASP A 44 -31.22 5.29 1.33
CA ASP A 44 -30.69 4.00 0.87
C ASP A 44 -29.26 4.09 0.37
N ARG A 45 -28.50 5.13 0.75
CA ARG A 45 -27.12 5.32 0.32
C ARG A 45 -26.18 5.55 1.50
N LEU A 46 -24.99 4.97 1.38
CA LEU A 46 -23.89 5.12 2.32
C LEU A 46 -22.65 5.59 1.57
N ILE A 47 -21.82 6.41 2.20
CA ILE A 47 -20.46 6.72 1.74
C ILE A 47 -19.49 6.06 2.70
N LEU A 48 -18.65 5.19 2.17
CA LEU A 48 -17.55 4.57 2.88
C LEU A 48 -16.26 5.29 2.48
N LYS A 49 -15.69 6.02 3.43
CA LYS A 49 -14.38 6.65 3.31
C LYS A 49 -13.32 5.67 3.78
N ILE A 50 -12.30 5.49 2.95
CA ILE A 50 -11.15 4.66 3.24
C ILE A 50 -9.90 5.52 3.23
N GLU A 51 -8.99 5.23 4.15
CA GLU A 51 -7.69 5.86 4.25
C GLU A 51 -6.60 4.80 4.19
N TRP A 52 -5.42 5.20 3.74
CA TRP A 52 -4.23 4.37 3.79
C TRP A 52 -3.02 5.16 4.25
N ASP A 53 -2.16 4.49 5.00
CA ASP A 53 -0.78 4.91 5.09
C ASP A 53 -0.02 4.43 3.85
N GLY A 54 1.05 5.11 3.52
CA GLY A 54 1.93 4.73 2.43
C GLY A 54 3.32 5.07 2.88
N LEU A 55 3.83 4.24 3.79
CA LEU A 55 5.15 4.39 4.34
C LEU A 55 6.15 4.07 3.23
N ASN A 56 7.07 5.01 2.99
CA ASN A 56 8.08 4.90 1.94
C ASN A 56 7.48 4.83 0.51
N GLU A 57 6.25 5.30 0.30
CA GLU A 57 5.67 5.53 -1.04
C GLU A 57 5.76 7.01 -1.42
N ALA A 58 6.19 7.31 -2.65
CA ALA A 58 6.21 8.70 -3.14
C ALA A 58 4.78 9.19 -3.40
N GLU A 59 4.55 10.50 -3.26
CA GLU A 59 3.19 11.05 -3.30
C GLU A 59 2.54 11.00 -4.69
N ASP A 60 3.36 11.07 -5.74
CA ASP A 60 2.95 11.03 -7.14
C ASP A 60 2.83 9.60 -7.70
N GLU A 61 3.21 8.58 -6.93
CA GLU A 61 3.12 7.18 -7.37
C GLU A 61 1.65 6.79 -7.62
N PRO A 62 1.34 6.15 -8.75
CA PRO A 62 -0.03 5.84 -9.12
C PRO A 62 -0.55 4.63 -8.34
N VAL A 63 -1.79 4.71 -7.88
CA VAL A 63 -2.41 3.72 -7.00
C VAL A 63 -3.81 3.32 -7.47
N LYS A 64 -4.15 2.04 -7.26
CA LYS A 64 -5.51 1.52 -7.46
C LYS A 64 -6.16 1.19 -6.12
N ALA A 65 -7.21 1.90 -5.78
CA ALA A 65 -8.07 1.57 -4.66
C ALA A 65 -9.23 0.69 -5.13
N ARG A 66 -9.53 -0.41 -4.42
CA ARG A 66 -10.57 -1.37 -4.80
C ARG A 66 -11.45 -1.74 -3.63
N ILE A 67 -12.75 -1.88 -3.88
CA ILE A 67 -13.72 -2.37 -2.89
C ILE A 67 -14.53 -3.54 -3.43
N LYS A 68 -14.83 -4.51 -2.56
CA LYS A 68 -15.76 -5.61 -2.84
C LYS A 68 -16.59 -5.94 -1.61
N CYS A 69 -17.91 -5.88 -1.74
CA CYS A 69 -18.84 -6.31 -0.68
C CYS A 69 -19.42 -7.69 -1.00
N PHE A 70 -19.47 -8.58 0.00
CA PHE A 70 -19.85 -9.99 -0.14
C PHE A 70 -21.29 -10.23 0.33
N SER A 71 -22.22 -9.36 -0.07
CA SER A 71 -23.64 -9.51 0.24
C SER A 71 -24.48 -8.79 -0.80
N LYS A 72 -25.64 -9.36 -1.14
CA LYS A 72 -26.65 -8.70 -2.00
C LYS A 72 -27.38 -7.57 -1.28
N ALA A 73 -27.18 -7.40 0.03
CA ALA A 73 -27.79 -6.33 0.80
C ALA A 73 -27.27 -4.93 0.40
N VAL A 74 -26.08 -4.85 -0.19
CA VAL A 74 -25.50 -3.61 -0.69
C VAL A 74 -24.87 -3.79 -2.07
N THR A 75 -24.79 -2.72 -2.84
CA THR A 75 -24.04 -2.67 -4.10
C THR A 75 -23.20 -1.41 -4.15
N VAL A 76 -21.96 -1.52 -4.61
CA VAL A 76 -21.10 -0.35 -4.87
C VAL A 76 -21.66 0.39 -6.08
N ILE A 77 -21.89 1.69 -5.94
CA ILE A 77 -22.34 2.56 -7.02
C ILE A 77 -21.11 3.05 -7.78
N GLY A 78 -21.19 3.02 -9.11
CA GLY A 78 -20.09 3.43 -9.96
C GLY A 78 -18.93 2.42 -9.96
N PRO A 79 -17.70 2.87 -10.25
CA PRO A 79 -16.57 1.97 -10.38
C PRO A 79 -16.13 1.45 -9.00
N ASN A 80 -15.96 0.13 -8.90
CA ASN A 80 -15.40 -0.53 -7.72
C ASN A 80 -13.87 -0.45 -7.66
N VAL A 81 -13.24 0.14 -8.68
CA VAL A 81 -11.81 0.43 -8.78
C VAL A 81 -11.65 1.91 -9.10
N GLN A 82 -10.85 2.62 -8.29
CA GLN A 82 -10.50 4.02 -8.54
C GLN A 82 -9.00 4.14 -8.77
N HIS A 83 -8.64 4.91 -9.79
CA HIS A 83 -7.25 5.23 -10.13
C HIS A 83 -6.90 6.59 -9.52
N MET A 84 -5.82 6.64 -8.77
CA MET A 84 -5.43 7.78 -7.94
C MET A 84 -3.90 7.88 -7.88
N VAL A 85 -3.39 8.83 -7.11
CA VAL A 85 -1.99 8.86 -6.66
C VAL A 85 -1.91 8.60 -5.15
N PHE A 86 -0.78 8.09 -4.67
CA PHE A 86 -0.59 7.72 -3.27
C PHE A 86 -0.78 8.91 -2.31
N GLY A 87 -0.36 10.10 -2.72
CA GLY A 87 -0.46 11.35 -1.96
C GLY A 87 -1.89 11.76 -1.59
N ASN A 88 -2.91 11.23 -2.27
CA ASN A 88 -4.30 11.47 -1.88
C ASN A 88 -4.61 10.93 -0.47
N ARG A 89 -3.95 9.83 -0.05
CA ARG A 89 -4.13 9.10 1.24
C ARG A 89 -5.56 8.66 1.57
N THR A 90 -6.54 8.99 0.75
CA THR A 90 -7.96 8.70 0.99
C THR A 90 -8.76 8.56 -0.30
N THR A 91 -9.83 7.77 -0.21
CA THR A 91 -10.83 7.57 -1.26
C THR A 91 -12.21 7.37 -0.64
N GLN A 92 -13.25 7.50 -1.46
CA GLN A 92 -14.64 7.28 -1.06
C GLN A 92 -15.34 6.36 -2.04
N PHE A 93 -16.12 5.42 -1.51
CA PHE A 93 -17.03 4.58 -2.29
C PHE A 93 -18.46 4.78 -1.84
N GLU A 94 -19.35 4.98 -2.79
CA GLU A 94 -20.77 5.05 -2.52
C GLU A 94 -21.37 3.64 -2.59
N LEU A 95 -22.22 3.31 -1.62
CA LEU A 95 -22.91 2.03 -1.51
C LEU A 95 -24.41 2.28 -1.52
N LYS A 96 -25.14 1.58 -2.38
CA LYS A 96 -26.61 1.50 -2.34
C LYS A 96 -27.03 0.35 -1.42
N VAL A 97 -27.99 0.59 -0.54
CA VAL A 97 -28.54 -0.38 0.41
C VAL A 97 -29.87 -0.91 -0.11
N HIS A 98 -29.95 -2.21 -0.34
CA HIS A 98 -31.16 -2.90 -0.78
C HIS A 98 -31.90 -3.58 0.37
N LYS A 99 -31.16 -4.06 1.39
CA LYS A 99 -31.73 -4.74 2.55
C LYS A 99 -31.13 -4.19 3.86
N LYS A 100 -32.00 -3.85 4.81
CA LYS A 100 -31.62 -3.31 6.13
C LYS A 100 -31.48 -4.43 7.16
N ASN A 101 -30.79 -4.14 8.27
CA ASN A 101 -30.57 -5.05 9.41
C ASN A 101 -29.87 -6.37 9.02
N VAL A 102 -28.87 -6.28 8.14
CA VAL A 102 -28.05 -7.43 7.72
C VAL A 102 -26.59 -7.06 7.90
N ASN A 103 -25.81 -7.97 8.48
CA ASN A 103 -24.36 -7.81 8.55
C ASN A 103 -23.76 -8.00 7.16
N VAL A 104 -23.00 -7.01 6.71
CA VAL A 104 -22.33 -7.02 5.42
C VAL A 104 -20.83 -7.00 5.65
N GLN A 105 -20.13 -7.94 5.03
CA GLN A 105 -18.68 -7.91 4.97
C GLN A 105 -18.23 -7.27 3.65
N CYS A 106 -17.37 -6.27 3.74
CA CYS A 106 -16.68 -5.71 2.58
C CYS A 106 -15.17 -5.85 2.77
N ARG A 107 -14.45 -6.11 1.68
CA ARG A 107 -12.99 -6.05 1.62
C ARG A 107 -12.58 -4.85 0.79
N PHE A 108 -11.55 -4.18 1.27
CA PHE A 108 -10.89 -3.09 0.58
C PHE A 108 -9.43 -3.45 0.35
N GLY A 109 -8.83 -2.92 -0.71
CA GLY A 109 -7.41 -3.03 -0.97
C GLY A 109 -6.87 -1.87 -1.79
N VAL A 110 -5.60 -1.55 -1.55
CA VAL A 110 -4.82 -0.56 -2.28
C VAL A 110 -3.65 -1.29 -2.93
N VAL A 111 -3.40 -1.01 -4.21
CA VAL A 111 -2.31 -1.64 -4.96
C VAL A 111 -1.53 -0.57 -5.70
N ASP A 112 -0.22 -0.53 -5.48
CA ASP A 112 0.73 0.21 -6.31
C ASP A 112 0.76 -0.40 -7.72
N ILE A 113 0.53 0.44 -8.72
CA ILE A 113 0.44 0.02 -10.12
C ILE A 113 1.83 -0.25 -10.72
N VAL A 114 2.88 0.39 -10.22
CA VAL A 114 4.21 0.36 -10.84
C VAL A 114 4.94 -0.94 -10.48
N LYS A 115 4.88 -1.39 -9.23
CA LYS A 115 5.67 -2.54 -8.78
C LYS A 115 5.09 -3.92 -9.08
N PHE A 116 3.80 -4.06 -9.37
CA PHE A 116 3.22 -5.37 -9.72
C PHE A 116 3.59 -5.86 -11.12
N LYS A 117 4.18 -5.02 -11.98
CA LYS A 117 4.62 -5.43 -13.33
C LYS A 117 5.92 -6.25 -13.34
N ASN A 118 6.71 -6.24 -12.27
CA ASN A 118 8.04 -6.84 -12.25
C ASN A 118 8.14 -8.10 -11.37
N VAL A 119 7.02 -8.72 -11.02
CA VAL A 119 6.98 -10.03 -10.35
C VAL A 119 6.25 -11.02 -11.26
N ILE A 120 6.92 -11.45 -12.33
CA ILE A 120 6.60 -12.64 -13.14
C ILE A 120 7.92 -13.31 -13.51
#